data_AF-A0A962F390-F1
#
_entry.id   AF-A0A962F390-F1
#
_cell.length_a   1.000
_cell.length_b   1.000
_cell.length_c   1.000
_cell.angle_alpha   90.00
_cell.angle_beta   90.00
_cell.angle_gamma   90.00
#
_symmetry.space_group_name_H-M   'P 1'
#
loop_
_entity.id
_entity.type
_entity.pdbx_description
1 polymer ?
#
loop_
_entity_poly.entity_id
_entity_poly.type
_entity_poly.pdbx_seq_one_letter_code
_entity_poly.pdbx_strand_id
1 'polypeptide(L)'
;MTRYRLNKTLRRSYILLGLVLAIAFVARLSEHIPGLAGSGAEQILKDVYDYLKDMALVLVTVIAAYLANVFQKRSRFVDHLGQEWRRIVKTKTTLVSYCDRPYPSMDDYLRAYNSISEAIDNMRIVYCNAGETSSLVGLYPYAPLHDMRRALQWLDPRKKPNTTAAERKLAQDAILQSFFALRETFLEELDLEVPRHPLLISGGRRLKRSGTTRAARNEQERQRKRQDGEQQPRPDVDKLLAHLSYDEEQRDAKAENGNGNGRGKGAH
;
A
#
# COMPACT_ATOMS: atom_id res chain seq x y z
N MET A 1 7.38 5.03 9.82
CA MET A 1 6.40 6.13 9.93
C MET A 1 5.42 5.99 8.76
N THR A 2 4.11 5.95 9.04
CA THR A 2 3.07 5.86 8.01
C THR A 2 2.99 7.15 7.19
N ARG A 3 2.42 7.08 5.98
CA ARG A 3 2.27 8.24 5.09
C ARG A 3 1.52 9.40 5.75
N TYR A 4 0.43 9.10 6.46
CA TYR A 4 -0.37 10.12 7.16
C TYR A 4 0.46 10.91 8.18
N ARG A 5 1.28 10.21 8.98
CA ARG A 5 2.15 10.87 9.96
C ARG A 5 3.21 11.71 9.26
N LEU A 6 3.82 11.20 8.17
CA LEU A 6 4.82 11.93 7.39
C LEU A 6 4.25 13.24 6.84
N ASN A 7 3.10 13.18 6.15
CA ASN A 7 2.45 14.36 5.57
C ASN A 7 2.05 15.38 6.65
N LYS A 8 1.58 14.91 7.82
CA LYS A 8 1.28 15.78 8.96
C LYS A 8 2.53 16.49 9.49
N THR A 9 3.65 15.78 9.60
CA THR A 9 4.92 16.36 10.04
C THR A 9 5.47 17.34 9.01
N LEU A 10 5.54 16.96 7.73
CA LEU A 10 6.00 17.84 6.66
C LEU A 10 5.14 19.10 6.55
N ARG A 11 3.81 18.98 6.61
CA ARG A 11 2.91 20.13 6.58
C ARG A 11 3.19 21.09 7.75
N ARG A 12 3.41 20.59 8.96
CA ARG A 12 3.77 21.42 10.12
C ARG A 12 5.12 22.10 9.92
N SER A 13 6.12 21.38 9.42
CA SER A 13 7.44 21.94 9.13
C SER A 13 7.36 23.03 8.06
N TYR A 14 6.61 22.83 6.98
CA TYR A 14 6.41 23.84 5.94
C TYR A 14 5.63 25.05 6.43
N ILE A 15 4.60 24.86 7.26
CA ILE A 15 3.87 25.98 7.88
C ILE A 15 4.81 26.79 8.76
N LEU A 16 5.61 26.14 9.62
CA LEU A 16 6.54 26.83 10.52
C LEU A 16 7.62 27.57 9.74
N LEU A 17 8.18 26.95 8.70
CA LEU A 17 9.15 27.60 7.81
C LEU A 17 8.53 28.81 7.10
N GLY A 18 7.32 28.66 6.57
CA GLY A 18 6.57 29.74 5.92
C GLY A 18 6.28 30.89 6.88
N LEU A 19 5.96 30.59 8.15
CA LEU A 19 5.71 31.60 9.18
C LEU A 19 6.99 32.36 9.53
N VAL A 20 8.12 31.67 9.71
CA VAL A 20 9.42 32.31 9.95
C VAL A 20 9.82 33.20 8.77
N LEU A 21 9.65 32.73 7.54
CA LEU A 21 9.92 33.53 6.33
C LEU A 21 8.99 34.73 6.21
N ALA A 22 7.71 34.58 6.54
CA ALA A 22 6.75 35.69 6.54
C ALA A 22 7.12 36.74 7.59
N ILE A 23 7.51 36.33 8.81
CA ILE A 23 7.99 37.25 9.86
C ILE A 23 9.24 37.99 9.38
N ALA A 24 10.22 37.26 8.83
CA ALA A 24 11.46 37.87 8.33
C ALA A 24 11.18 38.86 7.19
N PHE A 25 10.22 38.56 6.32
CA PHE A 25 9.81 39.43 5.22
C PHE A 25 9.10 40.70 5.72
N VAL A 26 8.15 40.55 6.65
CA VAL A 26 7.44 41.69 7.27
C VAL A 26 8.42 42.57 8.05
N ALA A 27 9.34 41.97 8.80
CA ALA A 27 10.35 42.71 9.54
C ALA A 27 11.26 43.52 8.61
N ARG A 28 11.68 42.94 7.48
CA ARG A 28 12.48 43.64 6.47
C ARG A 28 11.72 44.78 5.77
N LEU A 29 10.40 44.66 5.62
CA LEU A 29 9.55 45.70 5.01
C LEU A 29 9.00 46.71 6.02
N SER A 30 9.28 46.54 7.32
CA SER A 30 8.69 47.36 8.39
C SER A 30 8.90 48.87 8.19
N GLU A 31 10.04 49.29 7.65
CA GLU A 31 10.36 50.69 7.33
C GLU A 31 9.45 51.32 6.26
N HIS A 32 8.86 50.49 5.39
CA HIS A 32 8.06 50.92 4.25
C HIS A 32 6.54 50.77 4.50
N ILE A 33 6.13 50.29 5.68
CA ILE A 33 4.72 50.09 6.02
C ILE A 33 4.19 51.32 6.78
N PRO A 34 3.31 52.14 6.16
CA PRO A 34 2.71 53.29 6.83
C PRO A 34 1.88 52.83 8.04
N GLY A 35 2.22 53.33 9.23
CA GLY A 35 1.62 52.95 10.52
C GLY A 35 2.51 52.11 11.44
N LEU A 36 3.57 51.48 10.91
CA LEU A 36 4.61 50.80 11.70
C LEU A 36 5.91 51.60 11.79
N ALA A 37 6.19 52.43 10.78
CA ALA A 37 7.36 53.30 10.73
C ALA A 37 7.40 54.29 11.91
N GLY A 38 8.51 54.32 12.65
CA GLY A 38 8.76 55.15 13.82
C GLY A 38 8.12 54.65 15.13
N SER A 39 7.48 53.49 15.13
CA SER A 39 6.83 52.92 16.32
C SER A 39 7.76 51.95 17.07
N GLY A 40 7.51 51.72 18.37
CA GLY A 40 8.24 50.70 19.15
C GLY A 40 8.11 49.28 18.59
N ALA A 41 7.06 49.01 17.79
CA ALA A 41 6.88 47.73 17.09
C ALA A 41 7.89 47.53 15.93
N GLU A 42 8.37 48.62 15.31
CA GLU A 42 9.40 48.54 14.26
C GLU A 42 10.73 48.04 14.83
N GLN A 43 11.15 48.58 15.99
CA GLN A 43 12.39 48.18 16.65
C GLN A 43 12.36 46.69 17.03
N ILE A 44 11.25 46.23 17.61
CA ILE A 44 11.06 44.81 17.95
C ILE A 44 11.14 43.92 16.69
N LEU A 45 10.55 44.34 15.56
CA LEU A 45 10.61 43.59 14.31
C LEU A 45 12.05 43.50 13.77
N LYS A 46 12.81 44.60 13.83
CA LYS A 46 14.22 44.64 13.42
C LYS A 46 15.10 43.75 14.30
N ASP A 47 14.94 43.81 15.62
CA ASP A 47 15.67 42.95 16.56
C ASP A 47 15.39 41.46 16.30
N VAL A 48 14.12 41.12 16.04
CA VAL A 48 13.74 39.75 15.66
C VAL A 48 14.36 39.34 14.33
N TYR A 49 14.42 40.22 13.34
CA TYR A 49 15.06 39.94 12.06
C TYR A 49 16.57 39.71 12.20
N ASP A 50 17.28 40.58 12.94
CA ASP A 50 18.71 40.43 13.15
C ASP A 50 19.02 39.15 13.94
N TYR A 51 18.23 38.84 14.97
CA TYR A 51 18.33 37.56 15.67
C TYR A 51 18.10 36.35 14.74
N LEU A 52 17.04 36.39 13.90
CA LEU A 52 16.76 35.32 12.94
C LEU A 52 17.87 35.19 11.89
N LYS A 53 18.47 36.29 11.46
CA LYS A 53 19.57 36.34 10.51
C LYS A 53 20.83 35.74 11.11
N ASP A 54 21.18 36.12 12.34
CA ASP A 54 22.35 35.60 13.05
C ASP A 54 22.20 34.10 13.36
N MET A 55 20.98 33.67 13.69
CA MET A 55 20.66 32.27 13.94
C MET A 55 20.28 31.48 12.69
N ALA A 56 20.27 32.09 11.49
CA ALA A 56 19.74 31.47 10.28
C ALA A 56 20.47 30.15 9.95
N LEU A 57 21.79 30.13 10.09
CA LEU A 57 22.59 28.94 9.85
C LEU A 57 22.24 27.79 10.82
N VAL A 58 22.09 28.11 12.11
CA VAL A 58 21.67 27.14 13.14
C VAL A 58 20.25 26.64 12.86
N LEU A 59 19.35 27.53 12.48
CA LEU A 59 17.97 27.18 12.19
C LEU A 59 17.87 26.25 10.96
N VAL A 60 18.57 26.59 9.87
CA VAL A 60 18.64 25.75 8.66
C VAL A 60 19.23 24.38 8.97
N THR A 61 20.32 24.31 9.73
CA THR A 61 20.96 23.03 10.09
C THR A 61 20.05 22.16 10.96
N VAL A 62 19.38 22.74 11.96
CA VAL A 62 18.42 22.01 12.81
C VAL A 62 17.24 21.48 12.00
N ILE A 63 16.68 22.30 11.10
CA ILE A 63 15.56 21.88 10.23
C ILE A 63 16.02 20.77 9.27
N ALA A 64 17.18 20.92 8.65
CA ALA A 64 17.74 19.91 7.75
C ALA A 64 17.97 18.57 8.48
N ALA A 65 18.55 18.61 9.68
CA ALA A 65 18.75 17.42 10.51
C ALA A 65 17.42 16.77 10.91
N TYR A 66 16.41 17.58 11.26
CA TYR A 66 15.07 17.07 11.57
C TYR A 66 14.42 16.40 10.36
N LEU A 67 14.44 17.04 9.19
CA LEU A 67 13.89 16.49 7.95
C LEU A 67 14.62 15.19 7.56
N ALA A 68 15.95 15.17 7.64
CA ALA A 68 16.76 13.98 7.39
C ALA A 68 16.34 12.82 8.31
N ASN A 69 16.17 13.06 9.61
CA ASN A 69 15.69 12.06 10.56
C ASN A 69 14.27 11.55 10.20
N VAL A 70 13.37 12.43 9.78
CA VAL A 70 12.02 12.06 9.34
C VAL A 70 12.06 11.17 8.08
N PHE A 71 12.88 11.53 7.09
CA PHE A 71 13.08 10.72 5.89
C PHE A 71 13.72 9.36 6.20
N GLN A 72 14.73 9.32 7.08
CA GLN A 72 15.34 8.06 7.53
C GLN A 72 14.31 7.15 8.23
N LYS A 73 13.45 7.69 9.09
CA LYS A 73 12.35 6.95 9.73
C LYS A 73 11.30 6.46 8.76
N ARG A 74 11.08 7.16 7.64
CA ARG A 74 10.20 6.70 6.56
C ARG A 74 10.85 5.57 5.77
N SER A 75 12.10 5.72 5.34
CA SER A 75 12.84 4.70 4.59
C SER A 75 12.86 3.37 5.34
N ARG A 76 13.31 3.37 6.60
CA ARG A 76 13.34 2.15 7.44
C ARG A 76 11.98 1.47 7.57
N PHE A 77 10.92 2.26 7.65
CA PHE A 77 9.56 1.72 7.72
C PHE A 77 9.12 1.09 6.41
N VAL A 78 9.38 1.72 5.26
CA VAL A 78 9.08 1.15 3.94
C VAL A 78 9.89 -0.14 3.72
N ASP A 79 11.15 -0.16 4.14
CA ASP A 79 12.01 -1.34 4.07
C ASP A 79 11.45 -2.50 4.89
N HIS A 80 11.06 -2.24 6.15
CA HIS A 80 10.42 -3.24 7.01
C HIS A 80 9.07 -3.71 6.43
N LEU A 81 8.26 -2.78 5.90
CA LEU A 81 6.98 -3.11 5.29
C LEU A 81 7.16 -3.99 4.04
N GLY A 82 8.20 -3.75 3.24
CA GLY A 82 8.55 -4.60 2.09
C GLY A 82 9.06 -5.98 2.47
N GLN A 83 9.70 -6.13 3.64
CA GLN A 83 10.05 -7.45 4.19
C GLN A 83 8.80 -8.20 4.67
N GLU A 84 7.89 -7.52 5.38
CA GLU A 84 6.63 -8.12 5.82
C GLU A 84 5.73 -8.49 4.66
N TRP A 85 5.68 -7.68 3.59
CA TRP A 85 4.96 -8.05 2.38
C TRP A 85 5.45 -9.38 1.79
N ARG A 86 6.77 -9.55 1.68
CA ARG A 86 7.37 -10.81 1.19
C ARG A 86 7.00 -12.00 2.08
N ARG A 87 6.97 -11.80 3.40
CA ARG A 87 6.53 -12.82 4.36
C ARG A 87 5.05 -13.17 4.18
N ILE A 88 4.17 -12.18 4.06
CA ILE A 88 2.74 -12.38 3.80
C ILE A 88 2.51 -13.13 2.48
N VAL A 89 3.22 -12.76 1.41
CA VAL A 89 3.15 -13.46 0.12
C VAL A 89 3.58 -14.92 0.27
N LYS A 90 4.67 -15.19 1.01
CA LYS A 90 5.11 -16.56 1.31
C LYS A 90 4.05 -17.33 2.11
N THR A 91 3.48 -16.73 3.15
CA THR A 91 2.40 -17.30 3.96
C THR A 91 1.19 -17.66 3.10
N LYS A 92 0.75 -16.75 2.22
CA LYS A 92 -0.32 -17.03 1.25
C LYS A 92 0.02 -18.26 0.40
N THR A 93 1.23 -18.34 -0.14
CA THR A 93 1.65 -19.50 -0.95
C THR A 93 1.67 -20.79 -0.14
N THR A 94 2.08 -20.77 1.12
CA THR A 94 2.03 -21.94 2.03
C THR A 94 0.58 -22.39 2.27
N LEU A 95 -0.33 -21.45 2.52
CA LEU A 95 -1.76 -21.72 2.75
C LEU A 95 -2.44 -22.31 1.51
N VAL A 96 -2.18 -21.73 0.34
CA VAL A 96 -2.71 -22.20 -0.94
C VAL A 96 -2.15 -23.58 -1.28
N SER A 97 -0.84 -23.78 -1.10
CA SER A 97 -0.18 -25.09 -1.28
C SER A 97 -0.76 -26.17 -0.38
N TYR A 98 -1.17 -25.84 0.85
CA TYR A 98 -1.86 -26.78 1.73
C TYR A 98 -3.20 -27.23 1.14
N CYS A 99 -3.97 -26.29 0.58
CA CYS A 99 -5.29 -26.58 -0.01
C CYS A 99 -5.19 -27.40 -1.31
N ASP A 100 -4.14 -27.18 -2.11
CA ASP A 100 -3.91 -27.91 -3.37
C ASP A 100 -3.42 -29.35 -3.17
N ARG A 101 -2.88 -29.69 -1.99
CA ARG A 101 -2.39 -31.04 -1.73
C ARG A 101 -3.56 -32.03 -1.73
N PRO A 102 -3.47 -33.16 -2.47
CA PRO A 102 -4.52 -34.18 -2.49
C PRO A 102 -4.73 -34.83 -1.12
N TYR A 103 -3.63 -35.09 -0.41
CA TYR A 103 -3.60 -35.73 0.90
C TYR A 103 -2.69 -34.93 1.85
N PRO A 104 -3.18 -33.81 2.40
CA PRO A 104 -2.37 -32.98 3.30
C PRO A 104 -2.15 -33.69 4.64
N SER A 105 -0.92 -33.67 5.15
CA SER A 105 -0.61 -34.22 6.47
C SER A 105 -0.94 -33.24 7.60
N MET A 106 -0.98 -33.73 8.84
CA MET A 106 -1.08 -32.87 10.02
C MET A 106 0.10 -31.89 10.10
N ASP A 107 1.30 -32.32 9.74
CA ASP A 107 2.49 -31.46 9.75
C ASP A 107 2.37 -30.33 8.72
N ASP A 108 1.77 -30.60 7.56
CA ASP A 108 1.51 -29.56 6.56
C ASP A 108 0.49 -28.53 7.07
N TYR A 109 -0.54 -28.98 7.79
CA TYR A 109 -1.51 -28.08 8.44
C TYR A 109 -0.82 -27.21 9.50
N LEU A 110 -0.04 -27.80 10.40
CA LEU A 110 0.67 -27.07 11.45
C LEU A 110 1.67 -26.07 10.86
N ARG A 111 2.36 -26.43 9.78
CA ARG A 111 3.27 -25.51 9.07
C ARG A 111 2.52 -24.31 8.49
N ALA A 112 1.38 -24.54 7.84
CA ALA A 112 0.54 -23.46 7.31
C ALA A 112 -0.02 -22.58 8.43
N TYR A 113 -0.46 -23.20 9.53
CA TYR A 113 -1.02 -22.53 10.70
C TYR A 113 0.00 -21.64 11.43
N ASN A 114 1.22 -22.15 11.61
CA ASN A 114 2.32 -21.38 12.21
C ASN A 114 2.71 -20.22 11.31
N SER A 115 2.81 -20.43 9.99
CA SER A 115 3.15 -19.38 9.03
C SER A 115 2.15 -18.22 9.00
N ILE A 116 0.85 -18.48 9.17
CA ILE A 116 -0.16 -17.41 9.25
C ILE A 116 -0.18 -16.74 10.63
N SER A 117 0.08 -17.49 11.70
CA SER A 117 0.18 -16.93 13.05
C SER A 117 1.38 -15.99 13.19
N GLU A 118 2.55 -16.40 12.70
CA GLU A 118 3.74 -15.54 12.64
C GLU A 118 3.50 -14.27 11.81
N ALA A 119 2.82 -14.38 10.66
CA ALA A 119 2.50 -13.22 9.83
C ALA A 119 1.56 -12.23 10.54
N ILE A 120 0.58 -12.72 11.31
CA ILE A 120 -0.31 -11.88 12.11
C ILE A 120 0.47 -11.14 13.20
N ASP A 121 1.32 -11.84 13.95
CA ASP A 121 2.04 -11.22 15.07
C ASP A 121 3.15 -10.26 14.60
N ASN A 122 3.87 -10.58 13.52
CA ASN A 122 4.82 -9.64 12.93
C ASN A 122 4.13 -8.35 12.45
N MET A 123 2.92 -8.47 11.90
CA MET A 123 2.14 -7.32 11.45
C MET A 123 1.69 -6.41 12.60
N ARG A 124 1.50 -6.95 13.80
CA ARG A 124 1.23 -6.16 15.02
C ARG A 124 2.43 -5.32 15.47
N ILE A 125 3.64 -5.67 15.05
CA ILE A 125 4.85 -4.89 15.35
C ILE A 125 4.97 -3.69 14.41
N VAL A 126 4.60 -3.87 13.13
CA VAL A 126 4.75 -2.81 12.10
C VAL A 126 3.76 -1.67 12.30
N TYR A 127 2.55 -1.99 12.76
CA TYR A 127 1.51 -1.01 12.98
C TYR A 127 1.00 -1.04 14.42
N CYS A 128 0.73 0.15 14.98
CA CYS A 128 0.05 0.23 16.28
C CYS A 128 -1.39 -0.29 16.16
N ASN A 129 -1.85 -1.03 17.17
CA ASN A 129 -3.28 -1.35 17.34
C ASN A 129 -4.08 -0.05 17.36
N ALA A 130 -4.98 0.16 16.40
CA ALA A 130 -5.91 1.28 16.44
C ALA A 130 -7.17 0.87 17.20
N GLY A 131 -7.51 1.61 18.26
CA GLY A 131 -8.72 1.36 19.04
C GLY A 131 -8.55 0.42 20.23
N GLU A 132 -7.44 0.51 20.97
CA GLU A 132 -7.27 -0.19 22.27
C GLU A 132 -8.18 0.38 23.39
N THR A 133 -9.24 1.11 23.02
CA THR A 133 -10.27 1.62 23.93
C THR A 133 -11.47 0.68 23.92
N SER A 134 -12.13 0.53 25.07
CA SER A 134 -13.05 -0.56 25.44
C SER A 134 -14.29 -0.79 24.56
N SER A 135 -14.54 0.00 23.51
CA SER A 135 -15.76 -0.09 22.70
C SER A 135 -15.57 -0.09 21.18
N LEU A 136 -14.34 0.04 20.65
CA LEU A 136 -14.14 0.20 19.19
C LEU A 136 -12.99 -0.66 18.66
N VAL A 137 -13.31 -1.86 18.20
CA VAL A 137 -12.40 -2.68 17.38
C VAL A 137 -12.35 -2.08 15.97
N GLY A 138 -11.38 -1.22 15.71
CA GLY A 138 -11.10 -0.76 14.35
C GLY A 138 -10.64 -1.95 13.48
N LEU A 139 -11.28 -2.15 12.33
CA LEU A 139 -10.82 -3.06 11.27
C LEU A 139 -9.47 -2.54 10.75
N TYR A 140 -8.39 -3.05 11.33
CA TYR A 140 -7.02 -2.69 11.00
C TYR A 140 -6.45 -3.69 9.95
N PRO A 141 -5.37 -3.41 9.19
CA PRO A 141 -4.96 -4.16 8.00
C PRO A 141 -4.69 -5.66 8.20
N TYR A 142 -4.70 -6.17 9.43
CA TYR A 142 -4.55 -7.61 9.72
C TYR A 142 -5.88 -8.38 9.75
N ALA A 143 -7.06 -7.74 9.66
CA ALA A 143 -8.34 -8.46 9.63
C ALA A 143 -8.41 -9.50 8.50
N PRO A 144 -7.97 -9.19 7.26
CA PRO A 144 -7.92 -10.22 6.23
C PRO A 144 -6.92 -11.34 6.53
N LEU A 145 -5.84 -11.09 7.29
CA LEU A 145 -4.95 -12.17 7.75
C LEU A 145 -5.66 -13.08 8.76
N HIS A 146 -6.49 -12.52 9.64
CA HIS A 146 -7.35 -13.32 10.51
C HIS A 146 -8.39 -14.10 9.71
N ASP A 147 -8.95 -13.54 8.64
CA ASP A 147 -9.88 -14.25 7.76
C ASP A 147 -9.20 -15.40 7.02
N MET A 148 -7.97 -15.21 6.53
CA MET A 148 -7.12 -16.29 6.01
C MET A 148 -6.91 -17.40 7.05
N ARG A 149 -6.63 -17.03 8.31
CA ARG A 149 -6.48 -17.99 9.41
C ARG A 149 -7.78 -18.74 9.70
N ARG A 150 -8.93 -18.05 9.72
CA ARG A 150 -10.26 -18.65 9.93
C ARG A 150 -10.58 -19.65 8.82
N ALA A 151 -10.30 -19.30 7.57
CA ALA A 151 -10.48 -20.18 6.42
C ALA A 151 -9.60 -21.45 6.54
N LEU A 152 -8.35 -21.31 6.97
CA LEU A 152 -7.49 -22.47 7.26
C LEU A 152 -8.02 -23.31 8.43
N GLN A 153 -8.40 -22.69 9.54
CA GLN A 153 -8.93 -23.37 10.74
C GLN A 153 -10.23 -24.12 10.47
N TRP A 154 -11.00 -23.69 9.46
CA TRP A 154 -12.19 -24.42 9.03
C TRP A 154 -11.86 -25.77 8.38
N LEU A 155 -10.66 -25.91 7.80
CA LEU A 155 -10.11 -27.16 7.28
C LEU A 155 -9.33 -27.98 8.32
N ASP A 156 -9.40 -27.63 9.61
CA ASP A 156 -8.61 -28.30 10.66
C ASP A 156 -8.84 -29.82 10.64
N PRO A 157 -7.82 -30.63 10.33
CA PRO A 157 -7.96 -32.09 10.19
C PRO A 157 -8.36 -32.77 11.50
N ARG A 158 -8.18 -32.12 12.66
CA ARG A 158 -8.64 -32.63 13.97
C ARG A 158 -10.15 -32.52 14.13
N LYS A 159 -10.76 -31.51 13.50
CA LYS A 159 -12.20 -31.24 13.55
C LYS A 159 -12.94 -31.84 12.36
N LYS A 160 -12.26 -31.92 11.21
CA LYS A 160 -12.80 -32.41 9.93
C LYS A 160 -11.82 -33.35 9.23
N PRO A 161 -11.76 -34.63 9.64
CA PRO A 161 -10.82 -35.59 9.08
C PRO A 161 -11.11 -35.93 7.60
N ASN A 162 -12.37 -35.83 7.14
CA ASN A 162 -12.80 -36.17 5.79
C ASN A 162 -13.14 -34.93 4.94
N THR A 163 -12.24 -33.97 4.87
CA THR A 163 -12.45 -32.75 4.09
C THR A 163 -12.40 -33.06 2.59
N THR A 164 -13.44 -32.68 1.85
CA THR A 164 -13.56 -32.91 0.40
C THR A 164 -12.67 -31.97 -0.42
N ALA A 165 -12.38 -32.32 -1.67
CA ALA A 165 -11.63 -31.45 -2.59
C ALA A 165 -12.36 -30.12 -2.87
N ALA A 166 -13.69 -30.14 -2.94
CA ALA A 166 -14.51 -28.95 -3.13
C ALA A 166 -14.42 -27.98 -1.93
N GLU A 167 -14.44 -28.50 -0.70
CA GLU A 167 -14.26 -27.69 0.50
C GLU A 167 -12.84 -27.09 0.57
N ARG A 168 -11.81 -27.86 0.23
CA ARG A 168 -10.44 -27.31 0.14
C ARG A 168 -10.34 -26.19 -0.89
N LYS A 169 -11.00 -26.36 -2.03
CA LYS A 169 -11.06 -25.33 -3.07
C LYS A 169 -11.77 -24.06 -2.59
N LEU A 170 -12.90 -24.21 -1.89
CA LEU A 170 -13.64 -23.08 -1.31
C LEU A 170 -12.79 -22.30 -0.29
N ALA A 171 -12.09 -23.00 0.60
CA ALA A 171 -11.20 -22.37 1.56
C ALA A 171 -10.01 -21.68 0.89
N GLN A 172 -9.44 -22.28 -0.16
CA GLN A 172 -8.40 -21.65 -0.97
C GLN A 172 -8.90 -20.34 -1.58
N ASP A 173 -10.09 -20.32 -2.17
CA ASP A 173 -10.66 -19.14 -2.79
C ASP A 173 -10.94 -18.04 -1.74
N ALA A 174 -11.42 -18.42 -0.55
CA ALA A 174 -11.59 -17.50 0.58
C ALA A 174 -10.25 -16.90 1.09
N ILE A 175 -9.19 -17.71 1.12
CA ILE A 175 -7.82 -17.25 1.44
C ILE A 175 -7.33 -16.25 0.40
N LEU A 176 -7.54 -16.53 -0.89
CA LEU A 176 -7.15 -15.64 -1.99
C LEU A 176 -7.93 -14.32 -1.95
N GLN A 177 -9.24 -14.37 -1.74
CA GLN A 177 -10.08 -13.18 -1.61
C GLN A 177 -9.62 -12.30 -0.45
N SER A 178 -9.35 -12.89 0.72
CA SER A 178 -8.83 -12.19 1.89
C SER A 178 -7.46 -11.57 1.62
N PHE A 179 -6.58 -12.30 0.92
CA PHE A 179 -5.27 -11.78 0.50
C PHE A 179 -5.39 -10.60 -0.48
N PHE A 180 -6.34 -10.62 -1.42
CA PHE A 180 -6.54 -9.51 -2.34
C PHE A 180 -7.06 -8.25 -1.64
N ALA A 181 -7.99 -8.40 -0.69
CA ALA A 181 -8.45 -7.29 0.14
C ALA A 181 -7.30 -6.65 0.96
N LEU A 182 -6.42 -7.48 1.53
CA LEU A 182 -5.19 -7.00 2.17
C LEU A 182 -4.28 -6.28 1.18
N ARG A 183 -4.06 -6.86 0.00
CA ARG A 183 -3.13 -6.32 -1.00
C ARG A 183 -3.50 -4.89 -1.42
N GLU A 184 -4.77 -4.62 -1.65
CA GLU A 184 -5.24 -3.31 -2.12
C GLU A 184 -4.83 -2.20 -1.14
N THR A 185 -5.14 -2.36 0.14
CA THR A 185 -4.84 -1.38 1.19
C THR A 185 -3.37 -1.40 1.61
N PHE A 186 -2.70 -2.55 1.59
CA PHE A 186 -1.31 -2.67 2.01
C PHE A 186 -0.34 -2.05 0.99
N LEU A 187 -0.60 -2.24 -0.31
CA LEU A 187 0.24 -1.66 -1.37
C LEU A 187 0.17 -0.12 -1.38
N GLU A 188 -0.94 0.45 -0.90
CA GLU A 188 -1.05 1.90 -0.68
C GLU A 188 -0.06 2.41 0.36
N GLU A 189 0.60 1.60 1.19
CA GLU A 189 1.62 2.12 2.13
C GLU A 189 3.05 2.03 1.60
N LEU A 190 3.31 1.29 0.51
CA LEU A 190 4.67 1.05 -0.02
C LEU A 190 5.24 2.19 -0.91
N ASP A 191 4.49 3.27 -1.16
CA ASP A 191 4.91 4.41 -2.02
C ASP A 191 5.51 3.97 -3.36
N LEU A 192 4.95 2.90 -3.96
CA LEU A 192 5.43 2.39 -5.24
C LEU A 192 5.17 3.42 -6.33
N GLU A 193 6.25 3.96 -6.92
CA GLU A 193 6.14 4.72 -8.16
C GLU A 193 5.56 3.82 -9.26
N VAL A 194 4.69 4.40 -10.09
CA VAL A 194 4.16 3.69 -11.25
C VAL A 194 5.33 3.36 -12.19
N PRO A 195 5.53 2.08 -12.59
CA PRO A 195 6.61 1.72 -13.50
C PRO A 195 6.54 2.55 -14.78
N ARG A 196 7.63 3.23 -15.13
CA ARG A 196 7.73 4.02 -16.37
C ARG A 196 7.71 3.14 -17.62
N HIS A 197 8.17 1.89 -17.49
CA HIS A 197 8.14 0.89 -18.54
C HIS A 197 7.33 -0.32 -18.07
N PRO A 198 6.00 -0.31 -18.26
CA PRO A 198 5.16 -1.42 -17.83
C PRO A 198 5.53 -2.67 -18.65
N LEU A 199 5.86 -3.77 -17.97
CA LEU A 199 6.10 -5.03 -18.67
C LEU A 199 4.79 -5.53 -19.26
N LEU A 200 4.73 -5.59 -20.58
CA LEU A 200 3.65 -6.23 -21.32
C LEU A 200 3.80 -7.74 -21.21
N ILE A 201 2.71 -8.46 -20.97
CA ILE A 201 2.68 -9.92 -21.06
C ILE A 201 2.98 -10.27 -22.52
N SER A 202 3.94 -11.16 -22.80
CA SER A 202 4.40 -11.47 -24.16
C SER A 202 3.27 -11.85 -25.12
N GLY A 203 2.21 -12.51 -24.62
CA GLY A 203 0.99 -12.81 -25.37
C GLY A 203 -0.30 -12.16 -24.85
N GLY A 204 -0.21 -11.27 -23.85
CA GLY A 204 -1.37 -10.67 -23.20
C GLY A 204 -1.52 -9.21 -23.59
N ARG A 205 -2.39 -8.93 -24.58
CA ARG A 205 -2.93 -7.60 -24.89
C ARG A 205 -3.88 -7.08 -23.80
N ARG A 206 -3.67 -7.47 -22.54
CA ARG A 206 -4.53 -7.17 -21.39
C ARG A 206 -4.25 -5.75 -20.87
N LEU A 207 -5.24 -4.89 -20.98
CA LEU A 207 -5.38 -3.73 -20.10
C LEU A 207 -5.95 -4.26 -18.78
N LYS A 208 -5.13 -4.41 -17.72
CA LYS A 208 -5.71 -4.24 -16.38
C LYS A 208 -6.35 -2.85 -16.40
N ARG A 209 -7.64 -2.73 -16.07
CA ARG A 209 -8.31 -1.43 -15.97
C ARG A 209 -7.47 -0.58 -15.02
N SER A 210 -6.73 0.32 -15.63
CA SER A 210 -5.52 0.77 -15.00
C SER A 210 -5.82 2.03 -14.21
N GLY A 211 -5.54 2.01 -12.92
CA GLY A 211 -5.29 3.23 -12.15
C GLY A 211 -4.01 3.97 -12.61
N THR A 212 -3.40 3.60 -13.74
CA THR A 212 -2.21 4.27 -14.26
C THR A 212 -2.51 5.71 -14.71
N THR A 213 -1.50 6.56 -14.52
CA THR A 213 -1.45 7.91 -15.07
C THR A 213 -1.49 7.87 -16.60
N ARG A 214 -2.00 8.94 -17.23
CA ARG A 214 -2.09 9.07 -18.70
C ARG A 214 -0.74 8.83 -19.40
N ALA A 215 0.37 9.20 -18.77
CA ALA A 215 1.71 9.03 -19.32
C ALA A 215 2.13 7.55 -19.45
N ALA A 216 1.89 6.73 -18.43
CA ALA A 216 2.20 5.30 -18.47
C ALA A 216 1.33 4.55 -19.50
N ARG A 217 0.09 5.00 -19.72
CA ARG A 217 -0.79 4.47 -20.78
C ARG A 217 -0.20 4.74 -22.18
N ASN A 218 0.28 5.96 -22.41
CA ASN A 218 0.89 6.32 -23.69
C ASN A 218 2.17 5.52 -23.97
N GLU A 219 2.99 5.28 -22.95
CA GLU A 219 4.21 4.47 -23.08
C GLU A 219 3.89 3.00 -23.31
N GLN A 220 2.86 2.47 -22.65
CA GLN A 220 2.34 1.13 -22.89
C GLN A 220 1.86 0.95 -24.35
N GLU A 221 1.15 1.93 -24.90
CA GLU A 221 0.71 1.91 -26.31
C GLU A 221 1.90 1.97 -27.28
N ARG A 222 2.95 2.74 -26.96
CA ARG A 222 4.17 2.80 -27.77
C ARG A 222 4.91 1.46 -27.76
N GLN A 223 5.04 0.82 -26.60
CA GLN A 223 5.65 -0.50 -26.48
C GLN A 223 4.86 -1.56 -27.23
N ARG A 224 3.52 -1.50 -27.15
CA ARG A 224 2.65 -2.38 -27.92
C ARG A 224 2.84 -2.22 -29.43
N LYS A 225 2.87 -0.99 -29.94
CA LYS A 225 3.11 -0.72 -31.37
C LYS A 225 4.47 -1.24 -31.86
N ARG A 226 5.49 -1.23 -30.99
CA ARG A 226 6.80 -1.82 -31.28
C ARG A 226 6.72 -3.36 -31.32
N GLN A 227 6.08 -3.96 -30.32
CA GLN A 227 5.90 -5.43 -30.25
C GLN A 227 4.99 -5.98 -31.36
N ASP A 228 3.95 -5.25 -31.77
CA ASP A 228 3.09 -5.64 -32.90
C ASP A 228 3.84 -5.53 -34.25
N GLY A 229 4.98 -4.81 -34.31
CA GLY A 229 5.83 -4.67 -35.50
C GLY A 229 7.00 -5.67 -35.56
N GLU A 230 7.30 -6.38 -34.48
CA GLU A 230 8.36 -7.40 -34.42
C GLU A 230 7.78 -8.80 -34.58
N GLN A 231 8.37 -9.62 -35.45
CA GLN A 231 7.92 -10.99 -35.66
C GLN A 231 8.35 -11.85 -34.46
N GLN A 232 7.36 -12.27 -33.67
CA GLN A 232 7.58 -12.98 -32.42
C GLN A 232 8.30 -14.33 -32.64
N PRO A 233 9.32 -14.68 -31.83
CA PRO A 233 10.08 -15.93 -31.99
C PRO A 233 9.25 -17.20 -31.83
N ARG A 234 8.14 -17.15 -31.07
CA ARG A 234 7.27 -18.30 -30.75
C ARG A 234 5.78 -17.92 -30.75
N PRO A 235 5.12 -17.89 -31.91
CA PRO A 235 3.72 -17.49 -32.04
C PRO A 235 2.73 -18.50 -31.42
N ASP A 236 3.17 -19.74 -31.18
CA ASP A 236 2.42 -20.78 -30.49
C ASP A 236 2.25 -20.48 -28.99
N VAL A 237 3.31 -19.99 -28.34
CA VAL A 237 3.29 -19.58 -26.93
C VAL A 237 2.36 -18.39 -26.72
N ASP A 238 2.39 -17.42 -27.62
CA ASP A 238 1.49 -16.26 -27.52
C ASP A 238 0.02 -16.62 -27.74
N LYS A 239 -0.28 -17.55 -28.64
CA LYS A 239 -1.65 -18.05 -28.82
C LYS A 239 -2.17 -18.71 -27.55
N LEU A 240 -1.33 -19.50 -26.88
CA LEU A 240 -1.66 -20.11 -25.59
C LEU A 240 -1.87 -19.03 -24.51
N LEU A 241 -0.95 -18.07 -24.40
CA LEU A 241 -1.06 -16.97 -23.42
C LEU A 241 -2.25 -16.05 -23.70
N ALA A 242 -2.58 -15.80 -24.97
CA ALA A 242 -3.75 -15.05 -25.38
C ALA A 242 -5.05 -15.81 -25.03
N HIS A 243 -5.09 -17.12 -25.23
CA HIS A 243 -6.22 -17.95 -24.83
C HIS A 243 -6.39 -17.97 -23.31
N LEU A 244 -5.31 -18.21 -22.56
CA LEU A 244 -5.34 -18.24 -21.09
C LEU A 244 -5.75 -16.87 -20.51
N SER A 245 -5.26 -15.77 -21.10
CA SER A 245 -5.66 -14.43 -20.66
C SER A 245 -7.10 -14.08 -21.01
N TYR A 246 -7.62 -14.51 -22.16
CA TYR A 246 -9.03 -14.37 -22.52
C TYR A 246 -9.94 -15.16 -21.56
N ASP A 247 -9.56 -16.39 -21.22
CA ASP A 247 -10.28 -17.22 -20.25
C ASP A 247 -10.28 -16.59 -18.85
N GLU A 248 -9.16 -15.99 -18.44
CA GLU A 248 -9.09 -15.22 -17.19
C GLU A 248 -10.01 -13.99 -17.20
N GLU A 249 -10.02 -13.20 -18.29
CA GLU A 249 -10.89 -12.02 -18.41
C GLU A 249 -12.38 -12.40 -18.38
N GLN A 250 -12.75 -13.52 -19.02
CA GLN A 250 -14.10 -14.07 -18.96
C GLN A 250 -14.49 -14.52 -17.54
N ARG A 251 -13.54 -15.08 -16.78
CA ARG A 251 -13.75 -15.48 -15.38
C ARG A 251 -13.91 -14.25 -14.47
N ASP A 252 -13.05 -13.26 -14.62
CA ASP A 252 -13.09 -12.00 -13.87
C ASP A 252 -14.39 -11.21 -14.14
N ALA A 253 -14.81 -11.11 -15.41
CA ALA A 253 -16.07 -10.44 -15.78
C ALA A 253 -17.32 -11.15 -15.26
N LYS A 254 -17.30 -12.49 -15.18
CA LYS A 254 -18.38 -13.28 -14.55
C LYS A 254 -18.42 -13.09 -13.04
N ALA A 255 -17.25 -12.96 -12.39
CA ALA A 255 -17.17 -12.69 -10.95
C ALA A 255 -17.69 -11.28 -10.59
N GLU A 256 -17.41 -10.26 -11.41
CA GLU A 256 -17.97 -8.90 -11.23
C GLU A 256 -19.49 -8.86 -11.42
N ASN A 257 -20.03 -9.54 -12.43
CA ASN A 257 -21.49 -9.59 -12.67
C ASN A 257 -22.26 -10.44 -11.64
N GLY A 258 -21.63 -11.49 -11.08
CA GLY A 258 -22.25 -12.32 -10.05
C GLY A 258 -22.42 -11.62 -8.70
N ASN A 259 -21.55 -10.65 -8.38
CA ASN A 259 -21.59 -9.92 -7.11
C ASN A 259 -22.56 -8.73 -7.12
N GLY A 260 -23.02 -8.29 -8.31
CA GLY A 260 -23.96 -7.18 -8.48
C GLY A 260 -25.44 -7.54 -8.32
N ASN A 261 -25.81 -8.82 -8.43
CA ASN A 261 -27.22 -9.24 -8.51
C ASN A 261 -27.88 -9.56 -7.14
N GLY A 262 -27.17 -9.34 -6.03
CA GLY A 262 -27.66 -9.61 -4.66
C GLY A 262 -28.16 -8.39 -3.88
N ARG A 263 -28.05 -7.17 -4.42
CA ARG A 263 -28.54 -5.93 -3.77
C ARG A 263 -29.66 -5.31 -4.57
N GLY A 264 -30.87 -5.80 -4.35
CA GLY A 264 -32.06 -5.14 -4.89
C GLY A 264 -33.27 -6.05 -5.02
N LYS A 265 -33.80 -6.56 -3.90
CA LYS A 265 -35.23 -6.90 -3.76
C LYS A 265 -35.57 -7.17 -2.29
N GLY A 266 -36.43 -6.32 -1.74
CA GLY A 266 -36.97 -6.37 -0.38
C GLY A 266 -36.75 -5.01 0.33
N ALA A 267 -37.74 -4.21 0.68
CA ALA A 267 -39.19 -4.39 0.66
C ALA A 267 -39.86 -3.02 0.56
N HIS A 268 -41.04 -3.01 -0.09
CA HIS A 268 -42.11 -2.06 0.17
C HIS A 268 -42.67 -2.27 1.57
#